data_AF-A0A382UKE7-F1
#
_entry.id   AF-A0A382UKE7-F1
#
_cell.length_a   1.000
_cell.length_b   1.000
_cell.length_c   1.000
_cell.angle_alpha   90.00
_cell.angle_beta   90.00
_cell.angle_gamma   90.00
#
_symmetry.space_group_name_H-M   'P 1'
#
loop_
_entity.id
_entity.type
_entity.pdbx_description
1 polymer ?
#
loop_
_entity_poly.entity_id
_entity_poly.type
_entity_poly.pdbx_seq_one_letter_code
_entity_poly.pdbx_strand_id
1 'polypeptide(L)' 'VQNRGRVTQMIGLVIESQGPMASVGEICRIESQVTGTTTKAEVVGFRDRNLLLMPLGDVQGICPG' A
#
# COMPACT_ATOMS: atom_id res chain seq x y z
N VAL A 1 16.88 -1.69 9.08
CA VAL A 1 16.42 -2.20 7.77
C VAL A 1 15.19 -1.40 7.36
N GLN A 2 15.21 -0.69 6.23
CA GLN A 2 13.99 -0.01 5.73
C GLN A 2 13.13 -1.05 5.03
N ASN A 3 12.04 -1.49 5.68
CA ASN A 3 11.02 -2.33 5.06
C ASN A 3 10.12 -1.42 4.20
N ARG A 4 10.52 -1.21 2.95
CA ARG A 4 9.75 -0.44 1.97
C ARG A 4 9.34 -1.31 0.79
N GLY A 5 8.18 -1.00 0.25
CA GLY A 5 7.63 -1.58 -0.96
C GLY A 5 7.24 -0.47 -1.93
N ARG A 6 6.51 -0.85 -2.96
CA ARG A 6 6.06 0.06 -4.02
C ARG A 6 4.64 -0.28 -4.44
N VAL A 7 3.83 0.73 -4.68
CA VAL A 7 2.47 0.53 -5.17
C VAL A 7 2.55 0.10 -6.62
N THR A 8 1.96 -1.04 -6.97
CA THR A 8 1.94 -1.53 -8.35
C THR A 8 0.70 -1.09 -9.08
N GLN A 9 -0.46 -1.14 -8.41
CA GLN A 9 -1.75 -0.76 -8.99
C GLN A 9 -2.78 -0.49 -7.90
N MET A 10 -3.89 0.13 -8.29
CA MET A 10 -5.08 0.32 -7.46
C MET A 10 -6.32 -0.07 -8.26
N ILE A 11 -7.20 -0.87 -7.68
CA ILE A 11 -8.47 -1.30 -8.27
C ILE A 11 -9.58 -0.95 -7.27
N GLY A 12 -10.34 0.10 -7.58
CA GLY A 12 -11.31 0.66 -6.63
C GLY A 12 -10.61 1.16 -5.38
N LEU A 13 -10.90 0.55 -4.22
CA LEU A 13 -10.26 0.86 -2.94
C LEU A 13 -9.14 -0.12 -2.57
N VAL A 14 -8.94 -1.19 -3.35
CA VAL A 14 -7.89 -2.17 -3.07
C VAL A 14 -6.61 -1.73 -3.75
N ILE A 15 -5.53 -1.64 -2.97
CA ILE A 15 -4.21 -1.26 -3.44
C ILE A 15 -3.35 -2.52 -3.48
N GLU A 16 -2.62 -2.70 -4.57
CA GLU A 16 -1.58 -3.72 -4.62
C GLU A 16 -0.20 -3.10 -4.42
N SER A 17 0.64 -3.78 -3.65
CA SER A 17 2.05 -3.40 -3.52
C SER A 17 2.98 -4.61 -3.63
N GLN A 18 4.17 -4.35 -4.16
CA GLN A 18 5.30 -5.26 -4.02
C GLN A 18 6.07 -4.92 -2.76
N GLY A 19 6.06 -5.85 -1.81
CA GLY A 19 6.70 -5.67 -0.51
C GLY A 19 6.12 -4.50 0.32
N PRO A 20 6.76 -4.17 1.45
CA PRO A 20 7.73 -5.04 2.13
C PRO A 20 7.06 -6.35 2.59
N MET A 21 7.82 -7.31 3.11
CA MET A 21 7.19 -8.50 3.70
C MET A 21 6.35 -8.07 4.91
N ALA A 22 5.06 -8.42 4.89
CA ALA A 22 4.09 -8.05 5.91
C ALA A 22 3.03 -9.15 6.06
N SER A 23 2.42 -9.24 7.23
CA SER A 23 1.36 -10.19 7.57
C SER A 23 -0.01 -9.55 7.43
N VAL A 24 -1.05 -10.36 7.17
CA VAL A 24 -2.44 -9.88 7.21
C VAL A 24 -2.75 -9.27 8.57
N GLY A 25 -3.41 -8.12 8.58
CA GLY A 25 -3.71 -7.31 9.76
C GLY A 25 -2.61 -6.32 10.15
N GLU A 26 -1.42 -6.37 9.54
CA GLU A 26 -0.40 -5.35 9.77
C GLU A 26 -0.77 -4.02 9.11
N ILE A 27 -0.47 -2.92 9.82
CA ILE A 27 -0.68 -1.57 9.32
C ILE A 27 0.62 -1.06 8.69
N CYS A 28 0.54 -0.67 7.42
CA CYS A 28 1.60 0.00 6.69
C CYS A 28 1.25 1.48 6.40
N ARG A 29 2.26 2.24 5.97
CA ARG A 29 2.10 3.60 5.47
C ARG A 29 2.41 3.62 3.98
N ILE A 30 1.52 4.25 3.21
CA ILE A 30 1.70 4.53 1.79
C ILE A 30 2.08 6.00 1.67
N GLU A 31 3.27 6.27 1.13
CA GLU A 31 3.82 7.61 0.97
C GLU A 31 3.81 7.98 -0.51
N SER A 32 3.16 9.08 -0.86
CA SER A 32 3.24 9.63 -2.21
C SER A 32 4.42 10.58 -2.30
N GLN A 33 5.40 10.24 -3.14
CA GLN A 33 6.51 11.15 -3.41
C GLN A 33 6.10 12.36 -4.27
N VAL A 34 4.94 12.28 -4.94
CA VAL A 34 4.42 13.35 -5.81
C VAL A 34 3.76 14.44 -4.99
N THR A 35 2.90 14.07 -4.04
CA THR A 35 2.12 15.02 -3.23
C THR A 35 2.71 15.23 -1.83
N GLY A 36 3.64 14.38 -1.40
CA GLY A 36 4.14 14.34 -0.02
C GLY A 36 3.11 13.82 1.00
N THR A 37 1.95 13.35 0.55
CA THR A 37 0.89 12.84 1.43
C THR A 37 1.24 11.44 1.94
N THR A 38 0.67 11.09 3.09
CA THR A 38 0.80 9.74 3.64
C THR A 38 -0.55 9.22 4.11
N THR A 39 -0.87 7.99 3.72
CA THR A 39 -2.10 7.30 4.11
C THR A 39 -1.75 5.99 4.79
N LYS A 40 -2.46 5.64 5.87
CA LYS A 40 -2.32 4.31 6.49
C LYS A 40 -3.11 3.29 5.69
N ALA A 41 -2.60 2.08 5.58
CA ALA A 41 -3.32 0.96 4.98
C ALA A 41 -3.09 -0.31 5.81
N GLU A 42 -4.04 -1.24 5.73
CA GLU A 42 -3.96 -2.55 6.36
C GLU A 42 -3.72 -3.61 5.29
N VAL A 43 -2.85 -4.58 5.56
CA VAL A 43 -2.71 -5.78 4.73
C VAL A 43 -3.95 -6.65 4.90
N VAL A 44 -4.79 -6.73 3.88
CA VAL A 44 -6.04 -7.52 3.90
C VAL A 44 -5.92 -8.86 3.18
N GLY A 45 -4.80 -9.09 2.50
CA GLY A 45 -4.54 -10.36 1.82
C GLY A 45 -3.33 -10.30 0.91
N PHE A 46 -3.23 -11.33 0.07
CA PHE A 46 -2.16 -11.46 -0.91
C PHE A 46 -2.75 -11.96 -2.23
N ARG A 47 -2.19 -11.50 -3.35
CA ARG A 47 -2.50 -12.02 -4.67
C ARG A 47 -1.21 -12.15 -5.46
N ASP A 48 -0.98 -13.33 -6.02
CA ASP A 48 0.27 -13.70 -6.67
C ASP A 48 1.49 -13.46 -5.76
N ARG A 49 2.27 -12.40 -6.03
CA ARG A 49 3.44 -11.99 -5.21
C ARG A 49 3.28 -10.60 -4.59
N ASN A 50 2.06 -10.05 -4.63
CA ASN A 50 1.74 -8.72 -4.14
C ASN A 50 0.93 -8.79 -2.84
N LEU A 51 1.12 -7.78 -2.00
CA LEU A 51 0.22 -7.49 -0.89
C LEU A 51 -1.05 -6.84 -1.42
N LEU A 52 -2.19 -7.19 -0.85
CA LEU A 52 -3.44 -6.46 -1.00
C LEU A 52 -3.63 -5.58 0.22
N LEU A 53 -3.80 -4.29 0.01
CA LEU A 53 -3.91 -3.28 1.05
C LEU A 53 -5.26 -2.57 0.98
N MET A 54 -5.87 -2.31 2.14
CA MET A 54 -7.04 -1.46 2.27
C MET A 54 -6.64 -0.13 2.93
N PRO A 55 -6.86 1.02 2.29
CA PRO A 55 -6.57 2.32 2.89
C PRO A 55 -7.53 2.60 4.05
N LEU A 56 -6.99 3.15 5.12
CA LEU A 56 -7.73 3.57 6.33
C LEU A 56 -8.01 5.08 6.32
N GLY A 57 -7.97 5.70 5.14
CA GLY A 57 -8.12 7.15 4.96
C GLY A 57 -8.21 7.51 3.47
N ASP A 58 -7.97 8.78 3.17
CA ASP A 58 -8.06 9.29 1.80
C ASP A 58 -6.98 8.67 0.89
N VAL A 59 -7.39 8.33 -0.33
CA VAL A 59 -6.55 7.74 -1.38
C VAL A 59 -5.96 8.77 -2.34
N GLN A 60 -6.29 10.05 -2.16
CA GLN A 60 -5.74 11.13 -2.97
C GLN A 60 -4.21 11.13 -2.99
N GLY A 61 -3.66 11.15 -4.20
CA GLY A 61 -2.22 11.18 -4.44
C GLY A 61 -1.54 9.81 -4.40
N ILE A 62 -2.26 8.71 -4.14
CA ILE A 62 -1.71 7.36 -4.31
C ILE A 62 -1.57 7.08 -5.80
N CYS A 63 -0.34 6.78 -6.24
CA CYS A 63 0.00 6.44 -7.61
C CYS A 63 0.97 5.26 -7.64
N PRO A 64 1.06 4.52 -8.77
CA PRO A 64 2.08 3.50 -8.94
C PRO A 64 3.49 4.09 -8.78
N GLY A 65 4.39 3.37 -8.10
CA GLY A 65 5.74 3.85 -7.80
C GLY A 65 6.40 3.18 -6.62
#